data_AF-A0A2B5J2G9-F1
#
_entry.id   AF-A0A2B5J2G9-F1
#
_cell.length_a   1.000
_cell.length_b   1.000
_cell.length_c   1.000
_cell.angle_alpha   90.00
_cell.angle_beta   90.00
_cell.angle_gamma   90.00
#
_symmetry.space_group_name_H-M   'P 1'
#
loop_
_entity.id
_entity.type
_entity.pdbx_description
1 polymer ?
#
loop_
_entity_poly.entity_id
_entity_poly.type
_entity_poly.pdbx_seq_one_letter_code
_entity_poly.pdbx_strand_id
1 'polypeptide(L)' 'MIEYSRIYTLRDGQEKSIKVESWRSFREEMNVLGIQDSDIFQVQLVEYGKERTKKNSPKNTRKK' A
#
# COMPACT_ATOMS: atom_id res chain seq x y z
N MET A 1 -6.93 -17.56 -10.10
CA MET A 1 -6.65 -16.19 -10.56
C MET A 1 -6.11 -15.46 -9.34
N ILE A 2 -4.85 -15.05 -9.36
CA ILE A 2 -4.25 -14.37 -8.21
C ILE A 2 -4.67 -12.90 -8.30
N GLU A 3 -5.37 -12.41 -7.29
CA GLU A 3 -5.76 -11.01 -7.19
C GLU A 3 -4.74 -10.29 -6.30
N TYR A 4 -4.38 -9.06 -6.66
CA TYR A 4 -3.49 -8.24 -5.85
C TYR A 4 -4.21 -6.96 -5.41
N SER A 5 -3.89 -6.50 -4.21
CA SER A 5 -4.32 -5.21 -3.69
C SER A 5 -3.09 -4.38 -3.32
N ARG A 6 -3.10 -3.11 -3.70
CA ARG A 6 -2.13 -2.12 -3.23
C ARG A 6 -2.69 -1.36 -2.05
N ILE A 7 -1.81 -1.09 -1.10
CA ILE A 7 -2.14 -0.40 0.14
C ILE A 7 -1.18 0.77 0.25
N TYR A 8 -1.75 1.95 0.29
CA TYR A 8 -1.09 3.24 0.42
C TYR A 8 -1.26 3.70 1.86
N THR A 9 -0.16 3.76 2.59
CA THR A 9 -0.10 4.42 3.90
C THR A 9 0.31 5.86 3.66
N LEU A 10 -0.56 6.77 4.06
CA LEU A 10 -0.37 8.20 3.93
C LEU A 10 0.41 8.76 5.13
N ARG A 11 0.99 9.95 4.97
CA ARG A 11 1.76 10.64 6.02
C ARG A 11 0.92 11.04 7.23
N ASP A 12 -0.37 11.23 7.04
CA ASP A 12 -1.33 11.51 8.11
C ASP A 12 -1.72 10.25 8.91
N GLY A 13 -1.21 9.07 8.52
CA GLY A 13 -1.50 7.78 9.13
C GLY A 13 -2.73 7.07 8.57
N GLN A 14 -3.43 7.66 7.59
CA GLN A 14 -4.54 6.97 6.92
C GLN A 14 -4.02 5.89 5.97
N GLU A 15 -4.76 4.79 5.87
CA GLU A 15 -4.49 3.73 4.89
C GLU A 15 -5.59 3.72 3.83
N LYS A 16 -5.20 3.75 2.55
CA LYS A 16 -6.09 3.55 1.41
C LYS A 16 -5.68 2.29 0.67
N SER A 17 -6.66 1.50 0.22
CA SER A 17 -6.39 0.30 -0.56
C SER A 17 -7.14 0.31 -1.88
N ILE A 18 -6.51 -0.24 -2.91
CA ILE A 18 -7.11 -0.39 -4.24
C ILE A 18 -6.72 -1.75 -4.82
N LYS A 19 -7.67 -2.37 -5.53
CA LYS A 19 -7.38 -3.58 -6.29
C LYS A 19 -6.48 -3.23 -7.47
N VAL A 20 -5.43 -4.01 -7.68
CA VAL A 20 -4.52 -3.85 -8.80
C VAL A 20 -5.16 -4.48 -10.02
N GLU A 21 -5.28 -3.67 -11.07
CA GLU A 21 -5.74 -4.14 -12.37
C GLU A 21 -4.62 -3.96 -13.39
N SER A 22 -4.46 -4.94 -14.29
CA SER A 22 -3.34 -4.97 -15.25
C SER A 22 -3.34 -3.80 -16.23
N TRP A 23 -4.50 -3.19 -16.46
CA TRP A 23 -4.69 -2.05 -17.36
C TRP A 23 -4.63 -0.70 -16.65
N ARG A 24 -4.59 -0.67 -15.31
CA ARG A 24 -4.48 0.58 -14.54
C ARG A 24 -3.03 0.89 -14.18
N SER A 25 -2.64 2.12 -14.42
CA SER A 25 -1.36 2.65 -13.97
C SER A 25 -1.40 3.09 -12.51
N PHE A 26 -0.23 3.16 -11.86
CA PHE A 26 -0.09 3.71 -10.51
C PHE A 26 -0.66 5.13 -10.39
N ARG A 27 -0.48 5.96 -11.42
CA ARG A 27 -0.97 7.34 -11.41
C ARG A 27 -2.48 7.43 -11.44
N GLU A 28 -3.14 6.55 -12.19
CA GLU A 28 -4.60 6.45 -12.19
C GLU A 28 -5.12 5.92 -10.87
N GLU A 29 -4.45 4.94 -10.25
CA GLU A 29 -4.80 4.46 -8.91
C GLU A 29 -4.78 5.61 -7.89
N MET A 30 -3.72 6.42 -7.89
CA MET A 30 -3.63 7.60 -7.03
C MET A 30 -4.72 8.63 -7.32
N ASN A 31 -5.05 8.85 -8.60
CA ASN A 31 -6.10 9.79 -9.00
C ASN A 31 -7.49 9.30 -8.55
N VAL A 32 -7.76 7.99 -8.64
CA VAL A 32 -8.98 7.34 -8.11
C VAL A 32 -9.06 7.47 -6.59
N LEU A 33 -7.92 7.33 -5.90
CA LEU A 33 -7.84 7.47 -4.45
C LEU A 33 -7.80 8.94 -3.99
N GLY A 34 -7.64 9.90 -4.91
CA GLY A 34 -7.48 11.33 -4.61
C GLY A 34 -6.27 11.62 -3.73
N ILE A 35 -5.15 10.95 -3.97
CA ILE A 35 -3.89 11.13 -3.23
C ILE A 35 -2.78 11.61 -4.15
N GLN A 36 -1.82 12.36 -3.62
CA GLN A 36 -0.60 12.71 -4.35
C GLN A 36 0.58 11.88 -3.87
N ASP A 37 1.63 11.78 -4.71
CA ASP A 37 2.89 11.14 -4.33
C ASP A 37 3.51 11.73 -3.05
N SER A 38 3.32 13.04 -2.83
CA SER A 38 3.78 13.73 -1.62
C SER A 38 3.15 13.21 -0.33
N ASP A 39 1.91 12.76 -0.42
CA ASP A 39 1.12 12.29 0.72
C ASP A 39 1.46 10.86 1.10
N ILE A 40 2.08 10.11 0.18
CA ILE A 40 2.44 8.71 0.37
C ILE A 40 3.67 8.62 1.28
N PHE A 41 3.51 7.87 2.37
CA PHE A 41 4.61 7.48 3.24
C PHE A 41 5.13 6.09 2.87
N GLN A 42 4.22 5.15 2.57
CA GLN A 42 4.57 3.78 2.21
C GLN A 42 3.55 3.19 1.24
N VAL A 43 4.01 2.33 0.34
CA VAL A 43 3.17 1.53 -0.56
C VAL A 43 3.49 0.06 -0.38
N GLN A 44 2.46 -0.80 -0.30
CA GLN A 44 2.60 -2.24 -0.17
C GLN A 44 1.71 -2.97 -1.19
N LEU A 45 2.26 -3.96 -1.88
CA LEU A 45 1.49 -4.91 -2.69
C LEU A 45 1.19 -6.16 -1.84
N VAL A 46 -0.07 -6.59 -1.84
CA VAL A 46 -0.56 -7.76 -1.10
C VAL A 46 -1.32 -8.69 -2.03
N GLU A 47 -1.11 -9.99 -1.88
CA GLU A 47 -1.80 -11.04 -2.62
C GLU A 47 -3.08 -11.46 -1.88
N TYR A 48 -4.22 -11.46 -2.59
CA TYR A 48 -5.50 -11.91 -2.06
C TYR A 48 -5.45 -13.42 -1.83
N GLY A 49 -5.74 -13.87 -0.60
CA GLY A 49 -5.62 -15.28 -0.20
C GLY A 49 -4.39 -15.60 0.64
N LYS A 50 -3.46 -14.65 0.85
CA LYS A 50 -2.49 -14.73 1.94
C LYS A 50 -3.01 -13.91 3.11
N GLU A 51 -3.40 -14.60 4.18
CA GLU A 51 -3.71 -13.97 5.45
C GLU A 51 -2.53 -13.06 5.82
N ARG A 52 -2.80 -11.77 6.06
CA ARG A 52 -1.80 -10.83 6.55
C ARG A 52 -1.35 -11.36 7.90
N THR A 53 -0.30 -12.18 7.93
CA THR A 53 0.50 -12.31 9.15
C THR A 53 0.95 -10.89 9.42
N LYS A 54 0.36 -10.25 10.43
CA LYS A 54 0.83 -8.97 10.94
C LYS A 54 2.22 -9.24 11.50
N LYS A 55 3.23 -9.32 10.63
CA LYS A 55 4.61 -9.17 11.04
C LYS A 55 4.67 -7.74 11.52
N ASN A 56 4.58 -7.60 12.84
CA ASN A 56 4.93 -6.39 13.56
C ASN A 56 6.12 -5.78 12.82
N SER A 57 5.91 -4.56 12.34
CA SER A 57 6.92 -3.74 11.68
C SER A 57 8.28 -4.02 12.32
N PRO A 58 9.34 -4.37 11.57
CA PRO A 58 10.63 -4.64 12.16
C PRO A 58 11.01 -3.39 12.94
N LYS A 59 10.96 -3.49 14.28
CA LYS A 59 11.35 -2.43 15.20
C LYS A 59 12.83 -2.22 14.96
N ASN A 60 13.15 -1.30 14.06
CA ASN A 60 14.52 -1.02 13.66
C ASN A 60 15.20 -0.32 14.84
N THR A 61 15.70 -1.11 15.78
CA THR A 61 16.62 -0.68 16.83
C THR A 61 17.97 -0.42 16.19
N ARG A 62 18.06 0.70 15.46
CA ARG A 62 19.35 1.28 15.08
C ARG A 62 19.98 1.77 16.37
N LYS A 63 20.71 0.88 17.06
CA LYS A 63 21.53 1.23 18.22
C LYS A 63 22.55 2.26 17.78
N LYS A 64 22.57 3.37 18.50
CA LYS A 64 23.48 4.50 18.37
C LYS A 64 24.85 4.12 18.92
#